data_AF-A0AAW6E7J9-F1
#
_entry.id   AF-A0AAW6E7J9-F1
#
_cell.length_a   1.000
_cell.length_b   1.000
_cell.length_c   1.000
_cell.angle_alpha   90.00
_cell.angle_beta   90.00
_cell.angle_gamma   90.00
#
_symmetry.space_group_name_H-M   'P 1'
#
loop_
_entity.id
_entity.type
_entity.pdbx_description
1 polymer ?
#
loop_
_entity_poly.entity_id
_entity_poly.type
_entity_poly.pdbx_seq_one_letter_code
_entity_poly.pdbx_strand_id
1 'polypeptide(L)'
;MNKKGFTLVELVVVIAIIGVLAAILVPTMMSYIRKAKLKSANSNAKIVFNTVNAVVTDMQCEGKDIDVQSCTAVVDCTAEPDESKKLEKAVHDALNVNGDNAGYAFWIAGEDGRYKLAQWCDTSSPRSKGIVGQYPDPANKPDDLPENFSWGVKF
;
A
#
# COMPACT_ATOMS: atom_id res chain seq x y z
N MET A 1 18.06 -54.60 16.61
CA MET A 1 17.52 -53.23 16.39
C MET A 1 16.26 -53.35 15.54
N ASN A 2 15.07 -53.27 16.15
CA ASN A 2 13.80 -53.33 15.42
C ASN A 2 13.51 -51.97 14.78
N LYS A 3 13.80 -51.82 13.49
CA LYS A 3 13.30 -50.68 12.71
C LYS A 3 11.87 -50.97 12.29
N LYS A 4 10.89 -50.41 13.02
CA LYS A 4 9.50 -50.32 12.53
C LYS A 4 9.50 -49.31 11.38
N GLY A 5 9.49 -49.81 10.14
CA GLY A 5 9.25 -48.97 8.96
C GLY A 5 7.78 -48.59 8.90
N PHE A 6 7.50 -47.33 8.58
CA PHE A 6 6.15 -46.88 8.24
C PHE A 6 5.61 -47.70 7.06
N THR A 7 4.34 -48.04 7.08
CA THR A 7 3.71 -48.72 5.94
C THR A 7 3.42 -47.70 4.83
N LEU A 8 3.51 -48.13 3.56
CA LEU A 8 3.18 -47.27 2.42
C LEU A 8 1.72 -46.78 2.49
N VAL A 9 0.82 -47.59 3.04
CA VAL A 9 -0.59 -47.26 3.19
C VAL A 9 -0.79 -46.10 4.17
N GLU A 10 -0.09 -46.11 5.31
CA GLU A 10 -0.14 -44.99 6.26
C GLU A 10 0.31 -43.68 5.60
N LEU A 11 1.35 -43.72 4.77
CA LEU A 11 1.82 -42.54 4.05
C LEU A 11 0.78 -42.02 3.05
N VAL A 12 0.17 -42.91 2.27
CA VAL A 12 -0.81 -42.54 1.22
C VAL A 12 -2.07 -41.93 1.82
N VAL A 13 -2.57 -42.45 2.95
CA VAL A 13 -3.74 -41.88 3.64
C VAL A 13 -3.43 -40.48 4.18
N VAL A 14 -2.23 -40.26 4.72
CA VAL A 14 -1.83 -38.95 5.27
C VAL A 14 -1.77 -37.88 4.18
N ILE A 15 -1.14 -38.17 3.03
CA ILE A 15 -1.09 -37.20 1.93
C ILE A 15 -2.47 -36.93 1.33
N ALA A 16 -3.38 -37.92 1.33
CA ALA A 16 -4.75 -37.74 0.88
C ALA A 16 -5.52 -36.76 1.77
N ILE A 17 -5.42 -36.90 3.10
CA ILE A 17 -6.06 -35.97 4.05
C ILE A 17 -5.45 -34.56 3.96
N ILE A 18 -4.12 -34.45 3.89
CA ILE A 18 -3.44 -33.15 3.70
C ILE A 18 -3.89 -32.49 2.39
N GLY A 19 -4.05 -33.26 1.31
CA GLY A 19 -4.52 -32.77 0.02
C GLY A 19 -5.91 -32.14 0.09
N VAL A 20 -6.86 -32.81 0.77
CA VAL A 20 -8.23 -32.27 0.94
C VAL A 20 -8.23 -31.00 1.80
N LEU A 21 -7.48 -30.99 2.91
CA LEU A 21 -7.38 -29.81 3.77
C LEU A 21 -6.74 -28.62 3.03
N ALA A 22 -5.66 -28.87 2.28
CA ALA A 22 -4.98 -27.85 1.51
C ALA A 22 -5.89 -27.25 0.42
N ALA A 23 -6.72 -28.06 -0.24
CA ALA A 23 -7.62 -27.61 -1.29
C ALA A 23 -8.62 -26.53 -0.82
N ILE A 24 -9.10 -26.63 0.43
CA ILE A 24 -10.03 -25.65 1.02
C ILE A 24 -9.28 -24.46 1.63
N LEU A 25 -8.10 -24.71 2.21
CA LEU A 25 -7.32 -23.69 2.92
C LEU A 25 -6.62 -22.68 1.99
N VAL A 26 -6.08 -23.13 0.86
CA VAL A 26 -5.34 -22.24 -0.06
C VAL A 26 -6.18 -21.05 -0.57
N PRO A 27 -7.40 -21.21 -1.11
CA PRO A 27 -8.18 -20.08 -1.62
C PRO A 27 -8.61 -19.12 -0.50
N THR A 28 -8.94 -19.65 0.69
CA THR A 28 -9.33 -18.83 1.84
C THR A 28 -8.15 -18.00 2.34
N MET A 29 -6.98 -18.62 2.53
CA MET A 29 -5.76 -17.93 2.94
C MET A 29 -5.37 -16.81 1.96
N MET A 30 -5.46 -17.06 0.65
CA MET A 30 -5.20 -16.03 -0.37
C MET A 30 -6.11 -14.79 -0.23
N SER A 31 -7.40 -14.99 0.06
CA SER A 31 -8.33 -13.88 0.32
C SER A 31 -7.97 -13.11 1.60
N TYR A 32 -7.63 -13.82 2.68
CA TYR A 32 -7.20 -13.20 3.94
C TYR A 32 -5.94 -12.34 3.75
N ILE A 33 -4.94 -12.84 3.02
CA ILE A 33 -3.71 -12.08 2.73
C ILE A 33 -4.03 -10.80 1.95
N ARG A 34 -4.91 -10.87 0.93
CA ARG A 34 -5.33 -9.68 0.18
C ARG A 34 -6.03 -8.65 1.06
N LYS A 35 -6.93 -9.07 1.95
CA LYS A 35 -7.59 -8.16 2.92
C LYS A 35 -6.61 -7.55 3.91
N ALA A 36 -5.62 -8.32 4.37
CA ALA A 36 -4.56 -7.81 5.25
C ALA A 36 -3.71 -6.75 4.53
N LYS A 37 -3.33 -7.01 3.28
CA LYS A 37 -2.62 -6.05 2.44
C LYS A 37 -3.45 -4.78 2.20
N LEU A 38 -4.76 -4.88 1.96
CA LEU A 38 -5.66 -3.73 1.83
C LEU A 38 -5.67 -2.88 3.11
N LYS A 39 -5.75 -3.52 4.28
CA LYS A 39 -5.67 -2.81 5.57
C LYS A 39 -4.34 -2.07 5.72
N SER A 40 -3.23 -2.71 5.33
CA SER A 40 -1.90 -2.08 5.31
C SER A 40 -1.86 -0.90 4.34
N ALA A 41 -2.44 -1.06 3.15
CA ALA A 41 -2.51 -0.04 2.13
C ALA A 41 -3.27 1.21 2.62
N ASN A 42 -4.44 1.03 3.24
CA ASN A 42 -5.20 2.13 3.84
C ASN A 42 -4.43 2.81 4.99
N SER A 43 -3.68 2.03 5.77
CA SER A 43 -2.80 2.59 6.81
C SER A 43 -1.65 3.41 6.23
N ASN A 44 -1.02 2.92 5.16
CA ASN A 44 0.04 3.64 4.46
C ASN A 44 -0.49 4.94 3.83
N ALA A 45 -1.67 4.91 3.21
CA ALA A 45 -2.32 6.11 2.68
C ALA A 45 -2.58 7.16 3.78
N LYS A 46 -2.95 6.73 5.00
CA LYS A 46 -3.10 7.62 6.16
C LYS A 46 -1.76 8.21 6.61
N ILE A 47 -0.68 7.43 6.59
CA ILE A 47 0.67 7.93 6.89
C ILE A 47 1.06 9.01 5.88
N VAL A 48 0.89 8.74 4.58
CA VAL A 48 1.13 9.72 3.51
C VAL A 48 0.36 11.01 3.79
N PHE A 49 -0.94 10.91 4.04
CA PHE A 49 -1.78 12.07 4.34
C PHE A 49 -1.24 12.90 5.51
N ASN A 50 -0.91 12.25 6.63
CA ASN A 50 -0.42 12.94 7.83
C ASN A 50 0.95 13.58 7.60
N THR A 51 1.88 12.86 6.98
CA THR A 51 3.22 13.37 6.68
C THR A 51 3.18 14.57 5.76
N VAL A 52 2.38 14.48 4.70
CA VAL A 52 2.20 15.58 3.75
C VAL A 52 1.63 16.81 4.44
N ASN A 53 0.59 16.66 5.28
CA ASN A 53 0.04 17.77 6.07
C ASN A 53 1.07 18.40 7.04
N ALA A 54 1.89 17.58 7.69
CA ALA A 54 2.91 18.06 8.63
C ALA A 54 3.97 18.91 7.90
N VAL A 55 4.54 18.39 6.82
CA VAL A 55 5.61 19.07 6.06
C VAL A 55 5.11 20.37 5.44
N VAL A 56 3.85 20.42 5.04
CA VAL A 56 3.21 21.62 4.47
C VAL A 56 2.97 22.67 5.53
N THR A 57 2.52 22.25 6.71
CA THR A 57 2.42 23.17 7.85
C THR A 57 3.79 23.77 8.17
N ASP A 58 4.85 22.96 8.16
CA ASP A 58 6.22 23.43 8.40
C ASP A 58 6.69 24.41 7.30
N MET A 59 6.41 24.12 6.02
CA MET A 59 6.73 25.02 4.91
C MET A 59 5.95 26.34 4.96
N GLN A 60 4.69 26.32 5.41
CA GLN A 60 3.91 27.53 5.67
C GLN A 60 4.51 28.36 6.80
N CYS A 61 5.00 27.72 7.87
CA CYS A 61 5.69 28.42 8.96
C CYS A 61 7.02 29.05 8.51
N GLU A 62 7.72 28.45 7.55
CA GLU A 62 8.93 29.00 6.92
C GLU A 62 8.64 30.18 5.96
N GLY A 63 7.38 30.56 5.74
CA GLY A 63 7.00 31.65 4.84
C GLY A 63 7.23 31.33 3.36
N LYS A 64 7.30 30.04 2.98
CA LYS A 64 7.35 29.61 1.59
C LYS A 64 5.94 29.39 1.07
N ASP A 65 5.60 30.05 -0.03
CA ASP A 65 4.34 29.81 -0.73
C ASP A 65 4.33 28.38 -1.28
N ILE A 66 3.30 27.63 -0.89
CA ILE A 66 3.07 26.28 -1.39
C ILE A 66 2.27 26.43 -2.67
N ASP A 67 2.91 26.17 -3.80
CA ASP A 67 2.20 26.05 -5.07
C ASP A 67 1.34 24.78 -5.06
N VAL A 68 0.05 24.97 -4.78
CA VAL A 68 -0.99 23.92 -4.68
C VAL A 68 -1.10 23.11 -5.99
N GLN A 69 -0.73 23.68 -7.14
CA GLN A 69 -0.78 22.99 -8.44
C GLN A 69 0.41 22.03 -8.68
N SER A 70 1.51 22.19 -7.93
CA SER A 70 2.65 21.26 -7.94
C SER A 70 2.49 20.09 -6.96
N CYS A 71 1.41 20.05 -6.16
CA CYS A 71 1.20 19.10 -5.07
C CYS A 71 0.60 17.74 -5.47
N THR A 72 0.76 17.34 -6.74
CA THR A 72 0.32 16.03 -7.24
C THR A 72 1.53 15.26 -7.74
N ALA A 73 2.13 14.44 -6.88
CA ALA A 73 3.27 13.62 -7.23
C ALA A 73 2.99 12.14 -6.95
N VAL A 74 3.50 11.28 -7.83
CA VAL A 74 3.66 9.86 -7.53
C VAL A 74 5.09 9.69 -7.02
N VAL A 75 5.24 9.21 -5.80
CA VAL A 75 6.55 8.87 -5.22
C VAL A 75 6.72 7.36 -5.25
N ASP A 76 7.79 6.91 -5.87
CA ASP A 76 8.28 5.54 -5.67
C ASP A 76 9.03 5.52 -4.34
N CYS A 77 8.40 4.94 -3.32
CA CYS A 77 9.01 4.83 -1.99
C CYS A 77 9.98 3.66 -1.87
N THR A 78 10.23 2.94 -2.98
CA THR A 78 11.20 1.84 -3.07
C THR A 78 12.50 2.24 -3.78
N ALA A 79 12.53 3.44 -4.38
CA ALA A 79 13.69 3.98 -5.10
C ALA A 79 14.40 5.07 -4.27
N GLU A 80 15.66 5.37 -4.60
CA GLU A 80 16.42 6.44 -3.94
C GLU A 80 15.68 7.79 -4.07
N PRO A 81 15.46 8.53 -2.96
CA PRO A 81 14.71 9.77 -2.99
C PRO A 81 15.50 10.91 -3.63
N ASP A 82 14.82 11.79 -4.34
CA ASP A 82 15.38 13.06 -4.79
C ASP A 82 15.42 14.05 -3.61
N GLU A 83 16.63 14.38 -3.14
CA GLU A 83 16.83 15.29 -2.01
C GLU A 83 16.32 16.71 -2.26
N SER A 84 16.18 17.11 -3.53
CA SER A 84 15.69 18.43 -3.92
C SER A 84 14.21 18.62 -3.59
N LYS A 85 13.47 17.52 -3.43
CA LYS A 85 12.02 17.52 -3.26
C LYS A 85 11.63 17.16 -1.84
N LYS A 86 11.68 18.15 -0.96
CA LYS A 86 11.40 17.99 0.49
C LYS A 86 10.15 17.17 0.81
N LEU A 87 9.04 17.43 0.12
CA LEU A 87 7.76 16.78 0.39
C LEU A 87 7.76 15.32 -0.07
N GLU A 88 8.24 15.04 -1.28
CA GLU A 88 8.39 13.67 -1.79
C GLU A 88 9.34 12.85 -0.91
N LYS A 89 10.46 13.44 -0.49
CA LYS A 89 11.42 12.83 0.43
C LYS A 89 10.78 12.50 1.78
N ALA A 90 10.04 13.42 2.38
CA ALA A 90 9.41 13.16 3.67
C ALA A 90 8.39 12.01 3.59
N VAL A 91 7.64 11.91 2.49
CA VAL A 91 6.74 10.78 2.23
C VAL A 91 7.51 9.49 2.02
N HIS A 92 8.60 9.53 1.23
CA HIS A 92 9.50 8.40 1.06
C HIS A 92 10.01 7.91 2.43
N ASP A 93 10.59 8.79 3.25
CA ASP A 93 11.16 8.43 4.55
C ASP A 93 10.10 7.88 5.51
N ALA A 94 8.88 8.41 5.46
CA ALA A 94 7.76 7.91 6.26
C ALA A 94 7.28 6.51 5.86
N LEU A 95 7.44 6.13 4.59
CA LEU A 95 7.02 4.82 4.07
C LEU A 95 8.16 3.80 3.94
N ASN A 96 9.40 4.25 3.82
CA ASN A 96 10.58 3.39 3.65
C ASN A 96 10.86 2.50 4.88
N VAL A 97 10.24 2.81 6.02
CA VAL A 97 10.19 1.89 7.17
C VAL A 97 9.58 0.51 6.82
N ASN A 98 8.82 0.44 5.72
CA ASN A 98 8.25 -0.80 5.18
C ASN A 98 9.19 -1.53 4.20
N GLY A 99 10.39 -1.00 3.94
CA GLY A 99 11.38 -1.56 3.01
C GLY A 99 10.81 -1.78 1.61
N ASP A 100 11.00 -2.98 1.05
CA ASP A 100 10.47 -3.36 -0.28
C ASP A 100 8.94 -3.24 -0.41
N ASN A 101 8.22 -3.15 0.71
CA ASN A 101 6.76 -2.95 0.74
C ASN A 101 6.36 -1.47 0.90
N ALA A 102 7.29 -0.53 0.77
CA ALA A 102 7.00 0.90 0.83
C ALA A 102 6.10 1.35 -0.32
N GLY A 103 6.17 0.68 -1.48
CA GLY A 103 5.26 0.86 -2.61
C GLY A 103 5.29 2.27 -3.18
N TYR A 104 4.15 2.71 -3.68
CA TYR A 104 3.98 4.00 -4.34
C TYR A 104 2.95 4.84 -3.60
N ALA A 105 3.27 6.13 -3.40
CA ALA A 105 2.38 7.10 -2.78
C ALA A 105 1.93 8.16 -3.77
N PHE A 106 0.69 8.61 -3.62
CA PHE A 106 0.10 9.69 -4.40
C PHE A 106 -0.80 10.54 -3.51
N TRP A 107 -0.82 11.85 -3.71
CA TRP A 107 -1.69 12.75 -2.95
C TRP A 107 -2.16 13.91 -3.81
N ILE A 108 -3.28 14.51 -3.40
CA ILE A 108 -3.86 15.68 -4.06
C ILE A 108 -4.16 16.76 -3.01
N ALA A 109 -3.70 17.97 -3.28
CA ALA A 109 -4.14 19.17 -2.57
C ALA A 109 -5.42 19.72 -3.21
N GLY A 110 -6.39 20.12 -2.37
CA GLY A 110 -7.55 20.89 -2.80
C GLY A 110 -7.18 22.35 -3.06
N GLU A 111 -8.01 23.05 -3.83
CA GLU A 111 -7.89 24.50 -4.14
C GLU A 111 -7.81 25.39 -2.89
N ASP A 112 -8.24 24.89 -1.73
CA ASP A 112 -8.17 25.53 -0.42
C ASP A 112 -6.81 25.34 0.28
N GLY A 113 -5.83 24.72 -0.40
CA GLY A 113 -4.52 24.40 0.15
C GLY A 113 -4.54 23.26 1.16
N ARG A 114 -5.68 22.59 1.37
CA ARG A 114 -5.82 21.44 2.27
C ARG A 114 -5.72 20.15 1.47
N TYR A 115 -5.00 19.17 1.99
CA TYR A 115 -4.93 17.86 1.38
C TYR A 115 -6.30 17.20 1.41
N LYS A 116 -6.83 16.87 0.23
CA LYS A 116 -8.14 16.24 0.11
C LYS A 116 -8.04 14.73 0.20
N LEU A 117 -6.95 14.17 -0.31
CA LEU A 117 -6.86 12.74 -0.55
C LEU A 117 -5.41 12.27 -0.65
N ALA A 118 -5.14 11.11 -0.10
CA ALA A 118 -3.91 10.36 -0.28
C ALA A 118 -4.23 8.92 -0.69
N GLN A 119 -3.46 8.40 -1.63
CA GLN A 119 -3.53 7.04 -2.15
C GLN A 119 -2.18 6.37 -1.99
N TRP A 120 -2.22 5.09 -1.70
CA TRP A 120 -1.06 4.22 -1.66
C TRP A 120 -1.32 3.00 -2.54
N CYS A 121 -0.28 2.49 -3.17
CA CYS A 121 -0.38 1.36 -4.08
C CYS A 121 0.87 0.48 -4.00
N ASP A 122 0.72 -0.84 -4.14
CA ASP A 122 1.83 -1.80 -4.19
C ASP A 122 2.54 -1.87 -5.55
N THR A 123 1.97 -1.25 -6.59
CA THR A 123 2.51 -1.22 -7.96
C THR A 123 2.62 0.21 -8.52
N SER A 124 3.46 0.42 -9.54
CA SER A 124 3.54 1.71 -10.25
C SER A 124 2.30 2.01 -11.09
N SER A 125 1.49 0.99 -11.41
CA SER A 125 0.31 1.09 -12.29
C SER A 125 -0.95 0.42 -11.71
N PRO A 126 -1.58 1.02 -10.68
CA PRO A 126 -2.71 0.44 -9.95
C PRO A 126 -3.94 0.08 -10.78
N ARG A 127 -4.11 0.67 -11.97
CA ARG A 127 -5.30 0.45 -12.82
C ARG A 127 -5.40 -0.95 -13.42
N SER A 128 -4.30 -1.71 -13.49
CA SER A 128 -4.33 -3.04 -14.13
C SER A 128 -4.38 -4.18 -13.11
N LYS A 129 -3.55 -4.11 -12.06
CA LYS A 129 -3.45 -5.07 -10.96
C LYS A 129 -2.71 -4.40 -9.80
N GLY A 130 -3.33 -4.26 -8.64
CA GLY A 130 -2.68 -3.67 -7.48
C GLY A 130 -3.65 -3.49 -6.33
N ILE A 131 -3.14 -3.50 -5.10
CA ILE A 131 -3.91 -3.17 -3.92
C ILE A 131 -3.75 -1.68 -3.67
N VAL A 132 -4.85 -0.97 -3.86
CA VAL A 132 -4.91 0.47 -3.61
C VAL A 132 -5.52 0.72 -2.24
N GLY A 133 -4.80 1.47 -1.43
CA GLY A 133 -5.29 2.04 -0.19
C GLY A 133 -5.55 3.52 -0.37
N GLN A 134 -6.47 4.05 0.43
CA GLN A 134 -6.82 5.45 0.36
C GLN A 134 -7.16 6.02 1.74
N TYR A 135 -6.95 7.32 1.89
CA TYR A 135 -7.37 8.10 3.03
C TYR A 135 -7.77 9.52 2.55
N PRO A 136 -8.80 10.18 3.12
CA PRO A 136 -9.61 9.79 4.28
C PRO A 136 -10.70 8.75 4.03
N ASP A 137 -11.03 8.47 2.77
CA ASP A 137 -12.04 7.46 2.41
C ASP A 137 -11.36 6.12 2.06
N PRO A 138 -11.32 5.13 2.97
CA PRO A 138 -10.55 3.91 2.78
C PRO A 138 -11.16 2.98 1.74
N ALA A 139 -10.30 2.29 1.00
CA ALA A 139 -10.73 1.24 0.09
C ALA A 139 -11.37 0.08 0.86
N ASN A 140 -12.57 -0.33 0.46
CA ASN A 140 -13.37 -1.34 1.14
C ASN A 140 -13.10 -2.77 0.64
N LYS A 141 -12.56 -2.92 -0.58
CA LYS A 141 -12.31 -4.21 -1.21
C LYS A 141 -10.92 -4.21 -1.87
N PRO A 142 -10.19 -5.34 -1.85
CA PRO A 142 -8.84 -5.40 -2.41
C PRO A 142 -8.77 -5.34 -3.94
N ASP A 143 -9.85 -5.76 -4.62
CA ASP A 143 -9.88 -5.92 -6.08
C ASP A 143 -10.57 -4.75 -6.79
N ASP A 144 -11.24 -3.86 -6.04
CA ASP A 144 -11.94 -2.69 -6.58
C ASP A 144 -11.13 -1.43 -6.29
N LEU A 145 -11.11 -0.50 -7.25
CA LEU A 145 -10.53 0.84 -7.03
C LEU A 145 -11.48 1.69 -6.16
N PRO A 146 -10.95 2.63 -5.35
CA PRO A 146 -11.77 3.63 -4.66
C PRO A 146 -12.62 4.47 -5.62
N GLU A 147 -13.77 4.98 -5.16
CA GLU A 147 -14.70 5.75 -6.01
C GLU A 147 -14.09 7.07 -6.54
N ASN A 148 -13.29 7.72 -5.71
CA ASN A 148 -12.50 8.93 -5.97
C ASN A 148 -11.05 8.58 -6.35
N PHE A 149 -10.84 7.43 -7.01
CA PHE A 149 -9.54 7.03 -7.49
C PHE A 149 -8.97 8.04 -8.52
N SER A 150 -7.73 8.48 -8.32
CA SER A 150 -7.18 9.64 -9.02
C SER A 150 -5.71 9.49 -9.41
N TRP A 151 -5.17 8.27 -9.36
CA TRP A 151 -3.76 7.99 -9.60
C TRP A 151 -3.27 8.54 -10.94
N GLY A 152 -2.19 9.32 -10.88
CA GLY A 152 -1.51 9.87 -12.06
C GLY A 152 -2.35 10.88 -12.87
N VAL A 153 -3.48 11.34 -12.33
CA VAL A 153 -4.26 12.42 -12.93
C VAL A 153 -3.61 13.74 -12.52
N LYS A 154 -3.14 14.51 -13.51
CA LYS A 154 -2.72 15.90 -13.30
C LYS A 154 -3.92 16.79 -13.61
N PHE A 155 -4.33 17.61 -12.65
CA PHE A 155 -5.40 18.60 -12.82
C PHE A 155 -4.84 19.90 -13.40
#